data_AF-A0A8H5W876-F1
#
_entry.id   AF-A0A8H5W876-F1
#
_cell.length_a   1.000
_cell.length_b   1.000
_cell.length_c   1.000
_cell.angle_alpha   90.00
_cell.angle_beta   90.00
_cell.angle_gamma   90.00
#
_symmetry.space_group_name_H-M   'P 1'
#
loop_
_entity.id
_entity.type
_entity.pdbx_description
1 polymer ?
#
loop_
_entity_poly.entity_id
_entity_poly.type
_entity_poly.pdbx_seq_one_letter_code
_entity_poly.pdbx_strand_id
1 'polypeptide(L)'
;MPESLAAICEITTLEQLGLRCLEMMPEFESYEDFTDDTYPVWLIDHGKLQAHLQNLKNLKLLVIRGDTYPPRLDDFLRHTDYYKSIFANEEDYQTAKDHPELATFVQGPYESKLTWQHAHLYRMLEHARSYRKVLPKLEWILCGQRPMKFIENPEGGCSAPSRR
;
A
#
# COMPACT_ATOMS: atom_id res chain seq x y z
N MET A 1 23.26 -0.15 4.87
CA MET A 1 22.22 0.32 3.91
C MET A 1 22.56 -0.32 2.57
N PRO A 2 21.63 -0.98 1.84
CA PRO A 2 21.94 -1.50 0.52
C PRO A 2 22.40 -0.35 -0.39
N GLU A 3 23.51 -0.53 -1.11
CA GLU A 3 24.10 0.49 -2.01
C GLU A 3 23.08 1.03 -3.04
N SER A 4 22.10 0.22 -3.41
CA SER A 4 21.00 0.54 -4.32
C SER A 4 20.03 1.60 -3.79
N LEU A 5 19.78 1.69 -2.48
CA LEU A 5 18.92 2.74 -1.91
C LEU A 5 19.67 4.07 -1.77
N ALA A 6 20.96 4.02 -1.46
CA ALA A 6 21.82 5.20 -1.41
C ALA A 6 21.97 5.83 -2.81
N ALA A 7 22.14 5.02 -3.85
CA ALA A 7 22.20 5.49 -5.24
C ALA A 7 20.90 6.19 -5.69
N ILE A 8 19.72 5.72 -5.25
CA ILE A 8 18.43 6.38 -5.54
C ILE A 8 18.39 7.78 -4.90
N CYS A 9 18.98 7.98 -3.72
CA CYS A 9 18.94 9.25 -3.01
C CYS A 9 19.70 10.39 -3.73
N GLU A 10 20.60 10.06 -4.67
CA GLU A 10 21.36 11.03 -5.46
C GLU A 10 20.64 11.45 -6.76
N ILE A 11 19.56 10.77 -7.15
CA ILE A 11 18.85 11.01 -8.40
C ILE A 11 17.81 12.12 -8.21
N THR A 12 17.97 13.26 -8.88
CA THR A 12 17.00 14.38 -8.76
C THR A 12 16.03 14.48 -9.94
N THR A 13 16.27 13.75 -11.02
CA THR A 13 15.54 13.85 -12.30
C THR A 13 14.51 12.73 -12.50
N LEU A 14 14.44 11.75 -11.60
CA LEU A 14 13.59 10.57 -11.76
C LEU A 14 12.11 10.93 -11.65
N GLU A 15 11.33 10.67 -12.71
CA GLU A 15 9.88 10.89 -12.69
C GLU A 15 9.08 9.63 -12.31
N GLN A 16 9.67 8.45 -12.46
CA GLN A 16 9.00 7.17 -12.19
C GLN A 16 9.93 6.22 -11.44
N LEU A 17 9.44 5.61 -10.37
CA LEU A 17 10.19 4.65 -9.57
C LEU A 17 9.33 3.45 -9.26
N GLY A 18 9.81 2.27 -9.62
CA GLY A 18 9.25 0.99 -9.21
C GLY A 18 10.18 0.30 -8.22
N LEU A 19 9.66 0.02 -7.03
CA LEU A 19 10.31 -0.80 -6.02
C LEU A 19 9.60 -2.15 -6.00
N ARG A 20 10.37 -3.20 -6.29
CA ARG A 20 9.96 -4.61 -6.18
C ARG A 20 10.97 -5.29 -5.26
N CYS A 21 10.50 -6.11 -4.33
CA CYS A 21 11.40 -6.97 -3.56
C CYS A 21 11.75 -8.21 -4.38
N LEU A 22 13.02 -8.60 -4.27
CA LEU A 22 13.62 -9.79 -4.89
C LEU A 22 13.87 -10.91 -3.86
N GLU A 23 13.72 -10.63 -2.55
CA GLU A 23 13.93 -11.63 -1.50
C GLU A 23 12.70 -12.51 -1.39
N MET A 24 12.78 -13.67 -2.05
CA MET A 24 11.85 -14.78 -1.92
C MET A 24 12.23 -15.52 -0.64
N MET A 25 11.29 -15.73 0.28
CA MET A 25 11.56 -16.57 1.47
C MET A 25 11.84 -18.00 0.99
N PRO A 26 13.03 -18.57 1.25
CA PRO A 26 13.33 -19.94 0.86
C PRO A 26 12.75 -20.86 1.93
N GLU A 27 11.73 -21.64 1.54
CA GLU A 27 11.38 -22.99 2.03
C GLU A 27 9.86 -23.19 2.16
N PHE A 28 9.28 -23.99 1.26
CA PHE A 28 8.29 -25.01 1.63
C PHE A 28 8.41 -26.25 0.70
N GLU A 29 8.71 -27.40 1.28
CA GLU A 29 8.94 -28.70 0.62
C GLU A 29 7.68 -29.60 0.56
N SER A 30 6.48 -29.03 0.34
CA SER A 30 5.33 -29.86 -0.05
C SER A 30 4.48 -29.25 -1.14
N TYR A 31 4.50 -30.01 -2.22
CA TYR A 31 3.89 -29.93 -3.53
C TYR A 31 2.36 -30.09 -3.47
N GLU A 32 1.57 -29.62 -4.42
CA GLU A 32 1.84 -29.73 -5.84
C GLU A 32 1.70 -28.36 -6.51
N ASP A 33 2.78 -27.58 -6.52
CA ASP A 33 2.93 -26.42 -7.41
C ASP A 33 2.23 -25.12 -7.00
N PHE A 34 2.42 -24.66 -5.77
CA PHE A 34 2.31 -23.21 -5.53
C PHE A 34 3.49 -22.52 -6.22
N THR A 35 3.24 -21.59 -7.15
CA THR A 35 4.32 -20.98 -7.94
C THR A 35 4.99 -19.82 -7.18
N ASP A 36 6.28 -20.00 -6.91
CA ASP A 36 7.09 -19.21 -5.98
C ASP A 36 7.36 -17.76 -6.41
N ASP A 37 6.93 -17.32 -7.59
CA ASP A 37 7.19 -15.97 -8.13
C ASP A 37 6.40 -14.79 -7.53
N THR A 38 5.38 -14.95 -6.64
CA THR A 38 4.27 -13.96 -6.64
C THR A 38 3.88 -13.15 -5.40
N TYR A 39 4.43 -13.36 -4.19
CA TYR A 39 4.14 -12.46 -3.05
C TYR A 39 5.40 -12.14 -2.21
N PRO A 40 6.14 -11.05 -2.52
CA PRO A 40 7.11 -10.55 -1.57
C PRO A 40 6.35 -9.90 -0.41
N VAL A 41 6.42 -10.53 0.77
CA VAL A 41 6.04 -9.90 2.03
C VAL A 41 7.12 -8.88 2.33
N TRP A 42 6.82 -7.60 2.13
CA TRP A 42 7.65 -6.56 2.73
C TRP A 42 7.03 -6.18 4.08
N LEU A 43 7.79 -6.32 5.15
CA LEU A 43 7.61 -5.43 6.30
C LEU A 43 8.28 -4.09 5.94
N ILE A 44 7.64 -3.31 5.06
CA ILE A 44 8.14 -1.99 4.68
C ILE A 44 8.06 -1.08 5.89
N ASP A 45 9.23 -0.61 6.33
CA ASP A 45 9.29 0.60 7.14
C ASP A 45 9.03 1.80 6.22
N HIS A 46 7.75 2.18 6.10
CA HIS A 46 7.31 3.28 5.26
C HIS A 46 7.97 4.60 5.64
N GLY A 47 8.24 4.81 6.94
CA GLY A 47 8.95 6.00 7.42
C GLY A 47 10.37 6.06 6.89
N LYS A 48 11.11 4.94 6.93
CA LYS A 48 12.43 4.85 6.31
C LYS A 48 12.36 5.08 4.80
N LEU A 49 11.45 4.42 4.06
CA LEU A 49 11.35 4.66 2.62
C LEU A 49 11.06 6.13 2.31
N GLN A 50 10.15 6.77 3.04
CA GLN A 50 9.86 8.19 2.88
C GLN A 50 11.09 9.06 3.10
N ALA A 51 11.87 8.79 4.16
CA ALA A 51 13.10 9.52 4.46
C ALA A 51 14.16 9.41 3.35
N HIS A 52 14.21 8.30 2.62
CA HIS A 52 15.13 8.13 1.49
C HIS A 52 14.57 8.73 0.19
N LEU A 53 13.29 8.53 -0.07
CA LEU A 53 12.65 8.99 -1.31
C LEU A 53 12.34 10.49 -1.33
N GLN A 54 12.33 11.17 -0.19
CA GLN A 54 11.95 12.59 -0.11
C GLN A 54 12.77 13.52 -1.01
N ASN A 55 13.98 13.14 -1.42
CA ASN A 55 14.83 13.94 -2.32
C ASN A 55 14.42 13.84 -3.79
N LEU A 56 13.59 12.86 -4.16
CA LEU A 56 13.07 12.66 -5.52
C LEU A 56 11.95 13.66 -5.83
N LYS A 57 12.25 14.96 -5.81
CA LYS A 57 11.24 16.04 -5.93
C LYS A 57 10.49 16.04 -7.26
N ASN A 58 11.02 15.36 -8.28
CA ASN A 58 10.40 15.21 -9.59
C ASN A 58 9.62 13.90 -9.77
N LEU A 59 9.56 13.05 -8.75
CA LEU A 59 8.86 11.78 -8.82
C LEU A 59 7.35 12.00 -8.96
N LYS A 60 6.80 11.55 -10.09
CA LYS A 60 5.36 11.61 -10.43
C LYS A 60 4.66 10.28 -10.20
N LEU A 61 5.38 9.17 -10.35
CA LEU A 61 4.82 7.82 -10.23
C LEU A 61 5.69 6.97 -9.30
N LEU A 62 5.06 6.44 -8.24
CA LEU A 62 5.69 5.51 -7.31
C LEU A 62 4.94 4.18 -7.31
N VAL A 63 5.63 3.09 -7.64
CA VAL A 63 5.12 1.73 -7.49
C VAL A 63 5.88 1.05 -6.37
N ILE A 64 5.15 0.60 -5.36
CA ILE A 64 5.65 -0.28 -4.31
C ILE A 64 4.90 -1.59 -4.46
N ARG A 65 5.56 -2.58 -5.06
CA ARG A 65 4.98 -3.88 -5.36
C ARG A 65 5.33 -4.90 -4.28
N GLY A 66 4.31 -5.42 -3.63
CA GLY A 66 4.40 -6.38 -2.52
C GLY A 66 3.35 -6.08 -1.47
N ASP A 67 3.31 -6.88 -0.41
CA ASP A 67 2.55 -6.47 0.78
C ASP A 67 3.27 -5.29 1.43
N THR A 68 2.60 -4.15 1.56
CA THR A 68 3.20 -2.94 2.10
C THR A 68 2.78 -2.69 3.55
N TYR A 69 1.85 -3.47 4.10
CA TYR A 69 1.26 -3.17 5.39
C TYR A 69 1.71 -4.17 6.45
N PRO A 70 2.04 -3.70 7.67
CA PRO A 70 2.21 -4.63 8.78
C PRO A 70 0.89 -5.39 9.00
N PRO A 71 0.94 -6.71 9.23
CA PRO A 71 -0.22 -7.51 9.58
C PRO A 71 -0.76 -7.00 10.92
N ARG A 72 -2.03 -7.26 11.15
CA ARG A 72 -2.68 -6.91 12.41
C ARG A 72 -1.92 -7.55 13.56
N LEU A 73 -1.67 -6.77 14.63
CA LEU A 73 -0.89 -7.22 15.79
C LEU A 73 -1.48 -8.48 16.47
N ASP A 74 -2.79 -8.71 16.29
CA ASP A 74 -3.53 -9.84 16.88
C ASP A 74 -3.84 -10.97 15.89
N ASP A 75 -3.42 -10.86 14.62
CA ASP A 75 -3.59 -11.97 13.67
C ASP A 75 -2.52 -13.03 13.96
N PHE A 76 -2.92 -14.13 14.62
CA PHE A 76 -2.16 -15.38 14.74
C PHE A 76 -1.79 -15.99 13.37
N LEU A 77 -2.39 -15.48 12.31
CA LEU A 77 -2.17 -15.85 10.93
C LEU A 77 -0.83 -15.28 10.46
N ARG A 78 0.01 -16.14 9.88
CA ARG A 78 1.26 -15.72 9.25
C ARG A 78 0.94 -14.67 8.19
N HIS A 79 1.86 -13.74 7.92
CA HIS A 79 1.73 -12.74 6.84
C HIS A 79 1.24 -13.31 5.50
N THR A 80 1.64 -14.55 5.20
CA THR A 80 1.23 -15.32 4.01
C THR A 80 -0.28 -15.54 3.91
N ASP A 81 -0.99 -15.45 5.03
CA ASP A 81 -2.41 -15.68 5.16
C ASP A 81 -3.21 -14.38 5.28
N TYR A 82 -2.56 -13.21 5.40
CA TYR A 82 -3.25 -11.92 5.56
C TYR A 82 -4.23 -11.64 4.41
N TYR A 83 -3.81 -11.86 3.16
CA TYR A 83 -4.69 -11.73 1.99
C TYR A 83 -5.55 -12.97 1.72
N LYS A 84 -5.27 -14.11 2.37
CA LYS A 84 -6.07 -15.34 2.25
C LYS A 84 -7.23 -15.39 3.26
N SER A 85 -7.03 -14.79 4.41
CA SER A 85 -7.93 -14.78 5.57
C SER A 85 -8.49 -13.37 5.80
N ILE A 86 -9.28 -12.93 4.82
CA ILE A 86 -9.95 -11.62 4.77
C ILE A 86 -11.18 -11.54 5.68
N PHE A 87 -10.98 -11.81 6.96
CA PHE A 87 -11.97 -11.64 8.01
C PHE A 87 -11.73 -10.32 8.74
N ALA A 88 -12.76 -9.49 8.85
CA ALA A 88 -12.73 -8.27 9.64
C ALA A 88 -12.64 -8.58 11.14
N ASN A 89 -11.79 -7.84 11.84
CA ASN A 89 -11.77 -7.76 13.30
C ASN A 89 -12.51 -6.49 13.78
N GLU A 90 -12.55 -6.28 15.10
CA GLU A 90 -13.21 -5.12 15.71
C GLU A 90 -12.66 -3.78 15.18
N GLU A 91 -11.34 -3.67 14.98
CA GLU A 91 -10.70 -2.47 14.44
C GLU A 91 -11.15 -2.16 13.00
N ASP A 92 -11.32 -3.19 12.16
CA ASP A 92 -11.82 -3.00 10.80
C ASP A 92 -13.29 -2.55 10.81
N TYR A 93 -14.12 -3.10 11.71
CA TYR A 93 -15.50 -2.64 11.88
C TYR A 93 -15.56 -1.19 12.34
N GLN A 94 -14.70 -0.82 13.29
CA GLN A 94 -14.62 0.56 13.78
C GLN A 94 -14.14 1.52 12.68
N THR A 95 -13.10 1.14 11.94
CA THR A 95 -12.62 1.93 10.78
C THR A 95 -13.72 2.10 9.73
N ALA A 96 -14.47 1.04 9.43
CA ALA A 96 -15.56 1.09 8.45
C ALA A 96 -16.71 1.99 8.91
N LYS A 97 -16.97 2.05 10.22
CA LYS A 97 -17.95 2.94 10.84
C LYS A 97 -17.49 4.40 10.82
N ASP A 98 -16.19 4.65 11.03
CA ASP A 98 -15.62 5.99 11.08
C ASP A 98 -15.42 6.60 9.67
N HIS A 99 -15.32 5.76 8.63
CA HIS A 99 -15.06 6.18 7.24
C HIS A 99 -16.13 5.73 6.23
N PRO A 100 -17.45 5.95 6.48
CA PRO A 100 -18.52 5.43 5.64
C PRO A 100 -18.43 5.85 4.16
N GLU A 101 -17.73 6.95 3.85
CA GLU A 101 -17.47 7.42 2.49
C GLU A 101 -16.74 6.38 1.61
N LEU A 102 -15.95 5.48 2.22
CA LEU A 102 -15.16 4.49 1.48
C LEU A 102 -15.98 3.25 1.09
N ALA A 103 -17.16 3.06 1.68
CA ALA A 103 -18.01 1.89 1.43
C ALA A 103 -18.36 1.71 -0.06
N THR A 104 -18.44 2.81 -0.82
CA THR A 104 -18.78 2.78 -2.26
C THR A 104 -17.65 2.27 -3.17
N PHE A 105 -16.44 2.08 -2.63
CA PHE A 105 -15.24 1.65 -3.35
C PHE A 105 -14.83 0.20 -3.05
N VAL A 106 -15.58 -0.51 -2.21
CA VAL A 106 -15.28 -1.89 -1.79
C VAL A 106 -16.41 -2.84 -2.17
N GLN A 107 -16.07 -4.11 -2.37
CA GLN A 107 -17.02 -5.12 -2.82
C GLN A 107 -16.67 -6.48 -2.21
N GLY A 108 -17.61 -7.06 -1.47
CA GLY A 108 -17.42 -8.34 -0.80
C GLY A 108 -18.67 -9.22 -0.90
N PRO A 109 -18.52 -10.54 -1.05
CA PRO A 109 -19.63 -11.50 -0.99
C PRO A 109 -20.31 -11.60 0.39
N TYR A 110 -19.68 -11.11 1.46
CA TYR A 110 -20.22 -11.11 2.82
C TYR A 110 -19.64 -9.93 3.61
N GLU A 111 -20.36 -9.54 4.67
CA GLU A 111 -20.09 -8.34 5.48
C GLU A 111 -18.65 -8.29 6.00
N SER A 112 -18.16 -9.37 6.63
CA SER A 112 -16.81 -9.42 7.19
C SER A 112 -15.72 -9.10 6.14
N LYS A 113 -15.84 -9.61 4.91
CA LYS A 113 -14.89 -9.30 3.83
C LYS A 113 -15.04 -7.88 3.31
N LEU A 114 -16.28 -7.36 3.24
CA LEU A 114 -16.53 -5.99 2.84
C LEU A 114 -15.91 -5.01 3.85
N THR A 115 -16.10 -5.25 5.14
CA THR A 115 -15.50 -4.48 6.23
C THR A 115 -13.98 -4.55 6.19
N TRP A 116 -13.41 -5.74 6.00
CA TRP A 116 -11.96 -5.89 5.88
C TRP A 116 -11.40 -5.08 4.71
N GLN A 117 -12.03 -5.15 3.54
CA GLN A 117 -11.60 -4.39 2.35
C GLN A 117 -11.72 -2.88 2.57
N HIS A 118 -12.75 -2.46 3.30
CA HIS A 118 -12.95 -1.07 3.67
C HIS A 118 -11.76 -0.56 4.49
N ALA A 119 -11.47 -1.23 5.60
CA ALA A 119 -10.36 -0.84 6.46
C ALA A 119 -9.01 -0.97 5.76
N HIS A 120 -8.83 -1.99 4.91
CA HIS A 120 -7.64 -2.12 4.08
C HIS A 120 -7.48 -0.93 3.13
N LEU A 121 -8.53 -0.52 2.43
CA LEU A 121 -8.52 0.67 1.57
C LEU A 121 -8.14 1.94 2.35
N TYR A 122 -8.68 2.11 3.56
CA TYR A 122 -8.32 3.23 4.42
C TYR A 122 -6.81 3.25 4.73
N ARG A 123 -6.23 2.10 5.12
CA ARG A 123 -4.77 1.98 5.35
C ARG A 123 -3.97 2.35 4.11
N MET A 124 -4.38 1.88 2.93
CA MET A 124 -3.72 2.23 1.66
C MET A 124 -3.74 3.74 1.41
N LEU A 125 -4.86 4.40 1.69
CA LEU A 125 -5.00 5.84 1.54
C LEU A 125 -4.12 6.62 2.53
N GLU A 126 -3.99 6.16 3.77
CA GLU A 126 -3.09 6.79 4.75
C GLU A 126 -1.63 6.73 4.30
N HIS A 127 -1.18 5.58 3.81
CA HIS A 127 0.16 5.46 3.25
C HIS A 127 0.34 6.35 2.01
N ALA A 128 -0.63 6.36 1.08
CA ALA A 128 -0.58 7.27 -0.07
C ALA A 128 -0.49 8.75 0.34
N ARG A 129 -1.34 9.20 1.27
CA ARG A 129 -1.34 10.56 1.81
C ARG A 129 0.01 10.91 2.43
N SER A 130 0.60 10.00 3.21
CA SER A 130 1.91 10.23 3.82
C SER A 130 3.05 10.34 2.80
N TYR A 131 3.05 9.54 1.72
CA TYR A 131 4.02 9.72 0.63
C TYR A 131 3.86 11.05 -0.11
N ARG A 132 2.62 11.48 -0.37
CA ARG A 132 2.34 12.77 -1.02
C ARG A 132 2.89 13.96 -0.23
N LYS A 133 2.90 13.89 1.11
CA LYS A 133 3.48 14.94 1.98
C LYS A 133 4.97 15.16 1.71
N VAL A 134 5.73 14.10 1.40
CA VAL A 134 7.18 14.18 1.19
C VAL A 134 7.59 14.25 -0.30
N LEU A 135 6.69 13.84 -1.20
CA LEU A 135 6.86 13.83 -2.66
C LEU A 135 5.85 14.79 -3.33
N PRO A 136 6.18 16.09 -3.45
CA PRO A 136 5.22 17.14 -3.82
C PRO A 136 4.76 17.09 -5.29
N LYS A 137 5.42 16.30 -6.16
CA LYS A 137 5.00 16.08 -7.54
C LYS A 137 4.41 14.69 -7.79
N LEU A 138 4.22 13.88 -6.75
CA LEU A 138 3.63 12.56 -6.87
C LEU A 138 2.17 12.64 -7.35
N GLU A 139 1.90 12.15 -8.56
CA GLU A 139 0.59 12.13 -9.20
C GLU A 139 -0.08 10.76 -9.04
N TRP A 140 0.71 9.68 -9.05
CA TRP A 140 0.24 8.30 -8.98
C TRP A 140 1.04 7.49 -7.98
N ILE A 141 0.34 6.65 -7.22
CA ILE A 141 0.97 5.66 -6.35
C ILE A 141 0.26 4.31 -6.45
N LEU A 142 1.02 3.23 -6.56
CA LEU A 142 0.57 1.88 -6.31
C LEU A 142 1.23 1.41 -5.00
N CYS A 143 0.43 1.25 -3.96
CA CYS A 143 0.87 0.77 -2.64
C CYS A 143 -0.09 -0.34 -2.20
N GLY A 144 0.39 -1.57 -2.06
CA GLY A 144 -0.45 -2.74 -1.86
C GLY A 144 -1.16 -3.15 -3.17
N GLN A 145 -2.50 -3.12 -3.18
CA GLN A 145 -3.28 -3.75 -4.27
C GLN A 145 -3.87 -2.79 -5.33
N ARG A 146 -3.94 -1.49 -5.07
CA ARG A 146 -4.70 -0.55 -5.92
C ARG A 146 -3.85 0.63 -6.35
N PRO A 147 -3.82 0.96 -7.65
CA PRO A 147 -3.27 2.23 -8.10
C PRO A 147 -4.22 3.36 -7.67
N MET A 148 -3.63 4.44 -7.18
CA MET A 148 -4.32 5.63 -6.69
C MET A 148 -3.75 6.87 -7.38
N LYS A 149 -4.64 7.75 -7.83
CA LYS A 149 -4.28 9.05 -8.41
C LYS A 149 -4.54 10.15 -7.39
N PHE A 150 -3.59 11.06 -7.22
CA PHE A 150 -3.85 12.32 -6.54
C PHE A 150 -4.57 13.26 -7.49
N ILE A 151 -5.74 13.74 -7.05
CA ILE A 151 -6.50 14.76 -7.76
C ILE A 151 -6.17 16.07 -7.07
N GLU A 152 -5.60 17.02 -7.81
CA GLU A 152 -5.46 18.38 -7.32
C GLU A 152 -6.85 19.00 -7.29
N ASN A 153 -7.29 19.41 -6.11
CA ASN A 153 -8.47 20.25 -6.03
C ASN A 153 -8.03 21.65 -6.47
N PRO A 154 -8.59 22.21 -7.56
CA PRO A 154 -8.25 23.56 -8.04
C PRO A 154 -8.60 24.65 -7.02
N GLU A 155 -9.34 24.30 -5.98
CA GLU A 155 -9.64 25.11 -4.81
C GLU A 155 -9.09 24.35 -3.60
N GLY A 156 -8.26 24.99 -2.76
CA GLY A 156 -7.54 24.35 -1.65
C GLY A 156 -8.41 23.84 -0.49
N GLY A 157 -9.47 23.08 -0.77
CA GLY A 157 -10.35 22.42 0.19
C GLY A 157 -10.69 21.00 -0.28
N CYS A 158 -10.62 20.03 0.63
CA CYS A 158 -11.01 18.64 0.36
C CYS A 158 -12.52 18.54 0.06
N SER A 159 -12.86 18.14 -1.16
CA SER A 159 -14.16 17.54 -1.47
C SER A 159 -13.97 16.14 -2.09
N ALA A 160 -14.88 15.23 -1.73
CA ALA A 160 -14.84 13.81 -2.08
C ALA A 160 -14.86 13.54 -3.60
N PRO A 161 -14.25 12.44 -4.08
CA PRO A 161 -14.18 12.13 -5.50
C PRO A 161 -15.55 11.77 -6.09
N SER A 162 -15.85 12.37 -7.24
CA SER A 162 -17.02 12.13 -8.10
C SER A 162 -16.73 11.02 -9.12
N ARG A 163 -17.73 10.16 -9.36
CA ARG A 163 -17.66 9.03 -10.32
C ARG A 163 -17.71 9.50 -11.78
N ARG A 164 -16.89 8.88 -12.62
CA ARG A 164 -17.26 8.55 -14.01
C ARG A 164 -17.12 7.05 -14.19
#